data_AF-A0A916HPT5-F1
#
_entry.id   AF-A0A916HPT5-F1
#
_cell.length_a   1.000
_cell.length_b   1.000
_cell.length_c   1.000
_cell.angle_alpha   90.00
_cell.angle_beta   90.00
_cell.angle_gamma   90.00
#
_symmetry.space_group_name_H-M   'P 1'
#
loop_
_entity.id
_entity.type
_entity.pdbx_description
1 polymer ?
#
loop_
_entity_poly.entity_id
_entity_poly.type
_entity_poly.pdbx_seq_one_letter_code
_entity_poly.pdbx_strand_id
1 'polypeptide(L)'
;MSTHAHLPSLYRCAEIRALEQAHQGLRLMERAGLATATLARELLGEDGDAVLVVAGPGNNGGDALVAARHLKAHWLNVTLVLAGNPDQLPVDARAAYDQWQACGGHCETTIPDRRYDLILDGLFGIGLTRPLEGHYADLIEVINTLSAPVLAIDIPSGLCADTGRVLGCAVRATHTLTFLGLKAGLYTLEGPDHAGVITSTDLGLPDATHPEGHLLDAPPALPTPRLRNAHKGTFGSVGILGGEQTMTGAALLAGRAALLSGAGRVYVGLLDAHAPGVDPLQPELMLRPPKALLDLDHLSALAIGPGMGRSEHAHGLLQRALHLPVPLLLDADALHLLAATPEWHDDLRQRTAGTVMTPHPGEAAALLGASTAEIQVNR
;
A
#
# COMPACT_ATOMS: atom_id res chain seq x y z
N MET A 1 19.26 21.74 6.72
CA MET A 1 19.13 21.17 5.36
C MET A 1 18.45 19.83 5.54
N SER A 2 17.15 19.76 5.29
CA SER A 2 16.41 18.50 5.36
C SER A 2 16.90 17.66 4.20
N THR A 3 17.57 16.55 4.47
CA THR A 3 17.70 15.47 3.51
C THR A 3 16.28 15.04 3.20
N HIS A 4 15.73 15.44 2.05
CA HIS A 4 14.58 14.75 1.50
C HIS A 4 15.06 13.31 1.30
N ALA A 5 14.72 12.42 2.24
CA ALA A 5 14.88 11.00 2.03
C ALA A 5 14.17 10.72 0.71
N HIS A 6 14.91 10.24 -0.29
CA HIS A 6 14.33 9.91 -1.57
C HIS A 6 13.33 8.78 -1.31
N LEU A 7 12.04 9.12 -1.34
CA LEU A 7 10.99 8.13 -1.09
C LEU A 7 11.01 7.12 -2.24
N PRO A 8 10.91 5.80 -1.97
CA PRO A 8 10.86 4.80 -3.03
C PRO A 8 9.71 5.09 -3.99
N SER A 9 10.00 5.15 -5.28
CA SER A 9 9.03 5.39 -6.34
C SER A 9 8.15 4.15 -6.58
N LEU A 10 6.85 4.37 -6.73
CA LEU A 10 5.87 3.37 -7.13
C LEU A 10 5.45 3.61 -8.58
N TYR A 11 5.33 2.53 -9.35
CA TYR A 11 4.98 2.53 -10.77
C TYR A 11 3.77 1.63 -11.03
N ARG A 12 3.08 1.88 -12.15
CA ARG A 12 2.12 0.95 -12.73
C ARG A 12 2.77 0.18 -13.88
N CYS A 13 2.06 -0.82 -14.39
CA CYS A 13 2.50 -1.69 -15.46
C CYS A 13 2.81 -0.91 -16.74
N ALA A 14 2.12 0.21 -16.99
CA ALA A 14 2.31 1.02 -18.18
C ALA A 14 3.71 1.63 -18.23
N GLU A 15 4.19 2.22 -17.13
CA GLU A 15 5.50 2.84 -17.07
C GLU A 15 6.63 1.80 -17.16
N ILE A 16 6.45 0.66 -16.47
CA ILE A 16 7.41 -0.45 -16.52
C ILE A 16 7.52 -1.01 -17.94
N ARG A 17 6.39 -1.26 -18.61
CA ARG A 17 6.39 -1.75 -20.02
C ARG A 17 6.99 -0.73 -20.97
N ALA A 18 6.73 0.56 -20.77
CA ALA A 18 7.34 1.61 -21.60
C ALA A 18 8.88 1.61 -21.45
N LEU A 19 9.38 1.40 -20.23
CA LEU A 19 10.81 1.29 -19.96
C LEU A 19 11.43 0.04 -20.61
N GLU A 20 10.77 -1.11 -20.53
CA GLU A 20 11.19 -2.34 -21.22
C GLU A 20 11.24 -2.14 -22.74
N GLN A 21 10.20 -1.52 -23.30
CA GLN A 21 10.11 -1.25 -24.74
C GLN A 21 11.22 -0.30 -25.22
N ALA A 22 11.53 0.73 -24.44
CA ALA A 22 12.62 1.67 -24.77
C ALA A 22 14.00 1.01 -24.79
N HIS A 23 14.15 -0.14 -24.11
CA HIS A 23 15.40 -0.88 -24.01
C HIS A 23 15.34 -2.26 -24.68
N GLN A 24 14.46 -2.40 -25.68
CA GLN A 24 14.41 -3.59 -26.54
C GLN A 24 15.78 -3.89 -27.14
N GLY A 25 16.22 -5.14 -27.02
CA GLY A 25 17.54 -5.60 -27.46
C GLY A 25 18.55 -5.80 -26.33
N LEU A 26 18.26 -5.35 -25.10
CA LEU A 26 18.99 -5.80 -23.92
C LEU A 26 18.47 -7.17 -23.46
N ARG A 27 19.35 -7.99 -22.87
CA ARG A 27 18.98 -9.31 -22.31
C ARG A 27 18.35 -9.15 -20.92
N LEU A 28 17.23 -8.42 -20.82
CA LEU A 28 16.57 -8.13 -19.53
C LEU A 28 16.11 -9.40 -18.83
N MET A 29 15.53 -10.36 -19.56
CA MET A 29 15.14 -11.67 -19.01
C MET A 29 16.33 -12.44 -18.42
N GLU A 30 17.51 -12.37 -19.05
CA GLU A 30 18.72 -12.99 -18.52
C GLU A 30 19.14 -12.36 -17.19
N ARG A 31 19.02 -11.03 -17.08
CA ARG A 31 19.35 -10.28 -15.86
C ARG A 31 18.33 -10.56 -14.75
N ALA A 32 17.03 -10.57 -15.08
CA ALA A 32 15.95 -10.85 -14.14
C ALA A 32 16.05 -12.27 -13.57
N GLY A 33 16.25 -13.28 -14.43
CA GLY A 33 16.44 -14.66 -13.99
C GLY A 33 17.73 -14.86 -13.19
N LEU A 34 18.84 -14.19 -13.55
CA LEU A 34 20.07 -14.24 -12.74
C LEU A 34 19.90 -13.58 -11.36
N ALA A 35 19.24 -12.42 -11.29
CA ALA A 35 18.93 -11.76 -10.03
C ALA A 35 18.03 -12.64 -9.15
N THR A 36 17.02 -13.27 -9.76
CA THR A 36 16.14 -14.24 -9.08
C THR A 36 16.94 -15.42 -8.54
N ALA A 37 17.81 -16.04 -9.35
CA ALA A 37 18.64 -17.16 -8.90
C ALA A 37 19.62 -16.75 -7.78
N THR A 38 20.12 -15.51 -7.81
CA THR A 38 21.00 -14.98 -6.77
C THR A 38 20.26 -14.87 -5.44
N LEU A 39 19.11 -14.21 -5.42
CA LEU A 39 18.29 -14.08 -4.21
C LEU A 39 17.78 -15.45 -3.73
N ALA A 40 17.39 -16.34 -4.64
CA ALA A 40 16.97 -17.69 -4.29
C ALA A 40 18.07 -18.46 -3.52
N ARG A 41 19.33 -18.33 -3.95
CA ARG A 41 20.47 -18.92 -3.23
C ARG A 41 20.71 -18.29 -1.86
N GLU A 42 20.52 -16.99 -1.72
CA GLU A 42 20.60 -16.31 -0.42
C GLU A 42 19.53 -16.82 0.54
N LEU A 43 18.30 -17.01 0.05
CA LEU A 43 17.17 -17.52 0.86
C LEU A 43 17.33 -19.00 1.24
N LEU A 44 17.92 -19.82 0.37
CA LEU A 44 18.22 -21.23 0.66
C LEU A 44 19.29 -21.40 1.75
N GLY A 45 20.22 -20.44 1.88
CA GLY A 45 21.37 -20.56 2.76
C GLY A 45 22.32 -21.68 2.34
N GLU A 46 23.11 -22.20 3.29
CA GLU A 46 24.10 -23.26 3.01
C GLU A 46 23.50 -24.67 2.97
N ASP A 47 22.37 -24.88 3.64
CA ASP A 47 21.76 -26.21 3.83
C ASP A 47 20.62 -26.52 2.85
N GLY A 48 20.09 -25.51 2.14
CA GLY A 48 18.99 -25.69 1.19
C GLY A 48 19.46 -26.21 -0.17
N ASP A 49 18.74 -27.19 -0.73
CA ASP A 49 19.10 -27.81 -2.03
C ASP A 49 17.90 -27.93 -2.98
N ALA A 50 16.73 -28.36 -2.48
CA ALA A 50 15.60 -28.71 -3.33
C ALA A 50 14.77 -27.47 -3.70
N VAL A 51 14.81 -27.07 -4.98
CA VAL A 51 14.06 -25.92 -5.48
C VAL A 51 12.94 -26.35 -6.42
N LEU A 52 11.71 -25.94 -6.13
CA LEU A 52 10.60 -26.00 -7.09
C LEU A 52 10.56 -24.70 -7.89
N VAL A 53 10.55 -24.78 -9.21
CA VAL A 53 10.34 -23.63 -10.09
C VAL A 53 9.07 -23.85 -10.87
N VAL A 54 8.08 -22.96 -10.71
CA VAL A 54 6.82 -23.03 -11.45
C VAL A 54 6.82 -21.91 -12.48
N ALA A 55 6.97 -22.27 -13.76
CA ALA A 55 7.08 -21.34 -14.87
C ALA A 55 5.77 -21.29 -15.66
N GLY A 56 5.22 -20.09 -15.87
CA GLY A 56 4.02 -19.92 -16.68
C GLY A 56 4.29 -19.75 -18.17
N PRO A 57 3.25 -19.46 -18.97
CA PRO A 57 3.34 -19.43 -20.43
C PRO A 57 3.91 -18.11 -20.99
N GLY A 58 4.19 -17.12 -20.14
CA GLY A 58 4.63 -15.77 -20.56
C GLY A 58 6.10 -15.47 -20.24
N ASN A 59 6.47 -14.19 -20.33
CA ASN A 59 7.84 -13.74 -20.05
C ASN A 59 8.27 -13.99 -18.61
N ASN A 60 7.36 -13.90 -17.63
CA ASN A 60 7.65 -14.25 -16.23
C ASN A 60 8.09 -15.72 -16.06
N GLY A 61 7.49 -16.61 -16.87
CA GLY A 61 7.93 -18.00 -16.96
C GLY A 61 9.30 -18.15 -17.62
N GLY A 62 9.62 -17.26 -18.57
CA GLY A 62 10.97 -17.12 -19.12
C GLY A 62 12.01 -16.72 -18.07
N ASP A 63 11.70 -15.74 -17.21
CA ASP A 63 12.56 -15.35 -16.09
C ASP A 63 12.80 -16.52 -15.12
N ALA A 64 11.74 -17.30 -14.83
CA ALA A 64 11.82 -18.51 -14.04
C ALA A 64 12.69 -19.61 -14.68
N LEU A 65 12.57 -19.82 -15.99
CA LEU A 65 13.40 -20.77 -16.75
C LEU A 65 14.89 -20.37 -16.71
N VAL A 66 15.19 -19.07 -16.86
CA VAL A 66 16.56 -18.55 -16.71
C VAL A 66 17.06 -18.77 -15.27
N ALA A 67 16.24 -18.46 -14.27
CA ALA A 67 16.60 -18.68 -12.87
C ALA A 67 16.90 -20.16 -12.59
N ALA A 68 16.04 -21.07 -13.06
CA ALA A 68 16.22 -22.51 -12.96
C ALA A 68 17.54 -22.97 -13.58
N ARG A 69 17.89 -22.47 -14.78
CA ARG A 69 19.16 -22.79 -15.43
C ARG A 69 20.36 -22.36 -14.60
N HIS A 70 20.34 -21.16 -14.01
CA HIS A 70 21.41 -20.67 -13.15
C HIS A 70 21.51 -21.46 -11.84
N LEU A 71 20.38 -21.78 -11.20
CA LEU A 71 20.34 -22.61 -9.99
C LEU A 71 20.90 -24.02 -10.26
N LYS A 72 20.56 -24.63 -11.39
CA LYS A 72 21.12 -25.92 -11.82
C LYS A 72 22.62 -25.83 -12.10
N ALA A 73 23.10 -24.74 -12.69
CA ALA A 73 24.54 -24.50 -12.89
C ALA A 73 25.30 -24.34 -11.56
N HIS A 74 24.60 -23.98 -10.49
CA HIS A 74 25.10 -24.00 -9.11
C HIS A 74 24.87 -25.35 -8.39
N TRP A 75 24.56 -26.42 -9.13
CA TRP A 75 24.39 -27.79 -8.63
C TRP A 75 23.20 -28.01 -7.70
N LEU A 76 22.23 -27.10 -7.66
CA LEU A 76 21.01 -27.27 -6.88
C LEU A 76 20.04 -28.26 -7.54
N ASN A 77 19.28 -28.98 -6.72
CA ASN A 77 18.24 -29.90 -7.16
C ASN A 77 16.96 -29.17 -7.60
N VAL A 78 16.94 -28.73 -8.86
CA VAL A 78 15.82 -27.99 -9.45
C VAL A 78 14.79 -28.93 -10.07
N THR A 79 13.56 -28.88 -9.57
CA THR A 79 12.36 -29.38 -10.29
C THR A 79 11.66 -28.20 -10.95
N LEU A 80 11.45 -28.28 -12.26
CA LEU A 80 10.74 -27.27 -13.01
C LEU A 80 9.39 -27.80 -13.47
N VAL A 81 8.31 -27.09 -13.14
CA VAL A 81 6.96 -27.32 -13.68
C VAL A 81 6.68 -26.23 -14.70
N LEU A 82 6.37 -26.63 -15.94
CA LEU A 82 5.96 -25.68 -16.98
C LEU A 82 4.44 -25.72 -17.14
N ALA A 83 3.77 -24.67 -16.68
CA ALA A 83 2.32 -24.49 -16.78
C ALA A 83 1.95 -23.86 -18.13
N GLY A 84 2.25 -24.54 -19.22
CA GLY A 84 2.00 -24.04 -20.57
C GLY A 84 2.53 -24.94 -21.66
N ASN A 85 2.18 -24.63 -22.91
CA ASN A 85 2.73 -25.32 -24.07
C ASN A 85 4.06 -24.66 -24.49
N PRO A 86 5.20 -25.39 -24.49
CA PRO A 86 6.48 -24.87 -24.99
C PRO A 86 6.44 -24.26 -26.39
N ASP A 87 5.54 -24.74 -27.25
CA ASP A 87 5.40 -24.26 -28.64
C ASP A 87 4.63 -22.94 -28.75
N GLN A 88 4.04 -22.47 -27.66
CA GLN A 88 3.29 -21.22 -27.59
C GLN A 88 3.99 -20.16 -26.73
N LEU A 89 5.21 -20.45 -26.26
CA LEU A 89 5.99 -19.50 -25.48
C LEU A 89 6.39 -18.28 -26.32
N PRO A 90 6.39 -17.07 -25.75
CA PRO A 90 7.01 -15.90 -26.36
C PRO A 90 8.47 -16.15 -26.75
N VAL A 91 8.99 -15.39 -27.71
CA VAL A 91 10.34 -15.59 -28.28
C VAL A 91 11.42 -15.71 -27.20
N ASP A 92 11.43 -14.80 -26.23
CA ASP A 92 12.46 -14.80 -25.17
C ASP A 92 12.28 -15.98 -24.20
N ALA A 93 11.03 -16.27 -23.78
CA ALA A 93 10.73 -17.41 -22.92
C ALA A 93 11.02 -18.75 -23.62
N ARG A 94 10.81 -18.83 -24.94
CA ARG A 94 11.17 -19.99 -25.75
C ARG A 94 12.69 -20.18 -25.80
N ALA A 95 13.45 -19.10 -26.00
CA ALA A 95 14.90 -19.17 -25.96
C ALA A 95 15.43 -19.60 -24.57
N ALA A 96 14.78 -19.16 -23.48
CA ALA A 96 15.09 -19.63 -22.13
C ALA A 96 14.76 -21.11 -21.93
N TYR A 97 13.63 -21.58 -22.47
CA TYR A 97 13.23 -22.98 -22.46
C TYR A 97 14.23 -23.87 -23.23
N ASP A 98 14.63 -23.48 -24.44
CA ASP A 98 15.59 -24.23 -25.24
C ASP A 98 16.96 -24.32 -24.52
N GLN A 99 17.37 -23.25 -23.82
CA GLN A 99 18.59 -23.26 -22.98
C GLN A 99 18.45 -24.14 -21.73
N TRP A 100 17.27 -24.19 -21.10
CA TRP A 100 16.97 -25.12 -20.01
C TRP A 100 17.11 -26.57 -20.48
N GLN A 101 16.55 -26.91 -21.64
CA GLN A 101 16.72 -28.25 -22.23
C GLN A 101 18.18 -28.56 -22.58
N ALA A 102 18.89 -27.61 -23.19
CA ALA A 102 20.29 -27.79 -23.59
C ALA A 102 21.24 -28.05 -22.40
N CYS A 103 20.88 -27.57 -21.20
CA CYS A 103 21.63 -27.87 -19.97
C CYS A 103 21.18 -29.16 -19.25
N GLY A 104 20.37 -30.00 -19.93
CA GLY A 104 19.84 -31.26 -19.38
C GLY A 104 18.69 -31.07 -18.38
N GLY A 105 18.02 -29.92 -18.43
CA GLY A 105 16.80 -29.66 -17.69
C GLY A 105 15.60 -30.40 -18.29
N HIS A 106 14.69 -30.83 -17.42
CA HIS A 106 13.43 -31.46 -17.81
C HIS A 106 12.28 -30.68 -17.16
N CYS A 107 11.09 -30.77 -17.74
CA CYS A 107 9.89 -30.10 -17.22
C CYS A 107 8.88 -31.15 -16.80
N GLU A 108 8.35 -31.00 -15.60
CA GLU A 108 7.21 -31.74 -15.10
C GLU A 108 5.91 -31.04 -15.51
N THR A 109 4.82 -31.81 -15.61
CA THR A 109 3.47 -31.28 -15.89
C THR A 109 2.68 -30.99 -14.62
N THR A 110 3.07 -31.59 -13.50
CA THR A 110 2.45 -31.42 -12.18
C THR A 110 3.55 -31.29 -11.14
N ILE A 111 3.24 -30.67 -10.00
CA ILE A 111 4.20 -30.54 -8.89
C ILE A 111 4.37 -31.92 -8.24
N PRO A 112 5.57 -32.52 -8.26
CA PRO A 112 5.80 -33.80 -7.59
C PRO A 112 5.63 -33.66 -6.07
N ASP A 113 5.00 -34.66 -5.45
CA ASP A 113 4.84 -34.76 -4.00
C ASP A 113 6.18 -35.10 -3.34
N ARG A 114 6.92 -34.06 -2.95
CA ARG A 114 8.18 -34.15 -2.22
C ARG A 114 8.42 -32.85 -1.46
N ARG A 115 9.36 -32.88 -0.52
CA ARG A 115 9.79 -31.68 0.20
C ARG A 115 10.63 -30.78 -0.70
N TYR A 116 10.38 -29.48 -0.62
CA TYR A 116 11.19 -28.42 -1.22
C TYR A 116 11.72 -27.50 -0.11
N ASP A 117 12.87 -26.91 -0.34
CA ASP A 117 13.47 -25.91 0.54
C ASP A 117 13.14 -24.47 0.08
N LEU A 118 12.82 -24.28 -1.21
CA LEU A 118 12.36 -23.01 -1.77
C LEU A 118 11.45 -23.26 -2.99
N ILE A 119 10.44 -22.40 -3.15
CA ILE A 119 9.56 -22.38 -4.32
C ILE A 119 9.75 -21.06 -5.06
N LEU A 120 9.98 -21.09 -6.37
CA LEU A 120 9.95 -19.93 -7.25
C LEU A 120 8.61 -19.89 -7.98
N ASP A 121 7.85 -18.83 -7.72
CA ASP A 121 6.62 -18.52 -8.44
C ASP A 121 6.93 -17.61 -9.64
N GLY A 122 6.95 -18.20 -10.83
CA GLY A 122 7.08 -17.51 -12.11
C GLY A 122 5.88 -17.77 -13.04
N LEU A 123 4.69 -18.03 -12.49
CA LEU A 123 3.51 -18.30 -13.30
C LEU A 123 3.06 -17.03 -14.07
N PHE A 124 2.83 -15.93 -13.36
CA PHE A 124 2.33 -14.68 -13.94
C PHE A 124 2.93 -13.46 -13.25
N GLY A 125 3.51 -12.55 -14.03
CA GLY A 125 3.96 -11.23 -13.55
C GLY A 125 2.95 -10.13 -13.91
N ILE A 126 3.45 -8.94 -14.24
CA ILE A 126 2.65 -7.75 -14.63
C ILE A 126 1.70 -7.93 -15.84
N GLY A 127 1.74 -9.06 -16.54
CA GLY A 127 0.89 -9.36 -17.69
C GLY A 127 -0.55 -9.80 -17.34
N LEU A 128 -0.81 -10.16 -16.07
CA LEU A 128 -2.08 -10.72 -15.66
C LEU A 128 -3.20 -9.66 -15.65
N THR A 129 -4.27 -9.93 -16.40
CA THR A 129 -5.45 -9.04 -16.50
C THR A 129 -6.77 -9.76 -16.29
N ARG A 130 -6.75 -11.10 -16.19
CA ARG A 130 -7.94 -11.95 -16.05
C ARG A 130 -7.82 -12.80 -14.79
N PRO A 131 -8.94 -13.19 -14.17
CA PRO A 131 -8.94 -14.15 -13.07
C PRO A 131 -8.23 -15.45 -13.45
N LEU A 132 -7.42 -15.97 -12.53
CA LEU A 132 -6.81 -17.29 -12.65
C LEU A 132 -7.81 -18.37 -12.25
N GLU A 133 -7.95 -19.36 -13.14
CA GLU A 133 -8.92 -20.46 -13.04
C GLU A 133 -8.29 -21.76 -13.53
N GLY A 134 -8.95 -22.88 -13.26
CA GLY A 134 -8.55 -24.22 -13.72
C GLY A 134 -7.14 -24.59 -13.28
N HIS A 135 -6.34 -25.14 -14.19
CA HIS A 135 -5.00 -25.65 -13.89
C HIS A 135 -4.08 -24.64 -13.18
N TYR A 136 -4.18 -23.34 -13.49
CA TYR A 136 -3.37 -22.33 -12.80
C TYR A 136 -3.80 -22.15 -11.34
N ALA A 137 -5.11 -22.20 -11.08
CA ALA A 137 -5.63 -22.13 -9.72
C ALA A 137 -5.22 -23.37 -8.91
N ASP A 138 -5.29 -24.56 -9.53
CA ASP A 138 -4.86 -25.82 -8.90
C ASP A 138 -3.37 -25.77 -8.51
N LEU A 139 -2.50 -25.24 -9.37
CA LEU A 139 -1.07 -25.07 -9.06
C LEU A 139 -0.85 -24.10 -7.90
N ILE A 140 -1.56 -22.97 -7.89
CA ILE A 140 -1.45 -21.97 -6.81
C ILE A 140 -1.94 -22.53 -5.48
N GLU A 141 -3.02 -23.31 -5.49
CA GLU A 141 -3.51 -24.00 -4.30
C GLU A 141 -2.44 -24.94 -3.74
N VAL A 142 -1.83 -25.77 -4.58
CA VAL A 142 -0.73 -26.65 -4.16
C VAL A 142 0.45 -25.84 -3.61
N ILE A 143 0.91 -24.81 -4.32
CA ILE A 143 2.02 -23.93 -3.87
C ILE A 143 1.75 -23.40 -2.46
N ASN A 144 0.55 -22.89 -2.21
CA ASN A 144 0.16 -22.31 -0.92
C ASN A 144 0.05 -23.32 0.23
N THR A 145 -0.02 -24.63 -0.07
CA THR A 145 -0.04 -25.70 0.95
C THR A 145 1.35 -26.25 1.30
N LEU A 146 2.35 -26.00 0.45
CA LEU A 146 3.71 -26.50 0.67
C LEU A 146 4.39 -25.75 1.82
N SER A 147 5.11 -26.49 2.68
CA SER A 147 5.80 -25.95 3.86
C SER A 147 7.19 -25.39 3.53
N ALA A 148 7.29 -24.60 2.46
CA ALA A 148 8.54 -23.98 2.02
C ALA A 148 8.34 -22.48 1.80
N PRO A 149 9.38 -21.65 1.96
CA PRO A 149 9.33 -20.26 1.53
C PRO A 149 9.04 -20.19 0.04
N VAL A 150 8.23 -19.21 -0.35
CA VAL A 150 7.91 -18.89 -1.74
C VAL A 150 8.53 -17.55 -2.10
N LEU A 151 9.33 -17.53 -3.18
CA LEU A 151 9.87 -16.34 -3.82
C LEU A 151 9.09 -16.09 -5.11
N ALA A 152 8.27 -15.05 -5.12
CA ALA A 152 7.59 -14.59 -6.32
C ALA A 152 8.53 -13.79 -7.23
N ILE A 153 8.48 -14.10 -8.52
CA ILE A 153 9.20 -13.43 -9.57
C ILE A 153 8.31 -12.31 -10.11
N ASP A 154 8.80 -11.08 -9.99
CA ASP A 154 8.15 -9.83 -10.31
C ASP A 154 6.98 -9.44 -9.40
N ILE A 155 5.93 -10.29 -9.37
CA ILE A 155 4.66 -10.11 -8.66
C ILE A 155 4.15 -11.52 -8.25
N PRO A 156 3.59 -11.71 -7.04
CA PRO A 156 2.90 -12.97 -6.71
C PRO A 156 1.81 -13.30 -7.73
N SER A 157 1.89 -14.46 -8.36
CA SER A 157 0.97 -14.86 -9.40
C SER A 157 -0.47 -14.86 -8.90
N GLY A 158 -1.35 -14.19 -9.65
CA GLY A 158 -2.73 -13.96 -9.24
C GLY A 158 -3.02 -12.57 -8.66
N LEU A 159 -1.98 -11.81 -8.33
CA LEU A 159 -2.11 -10.43 -7.88
C LEU A 159 -2.10 -9.45 -9.05
N CYS A 160 -3.01 -8.49 -9.06
CA CYS A 160 -3.00 -7.39 -10.01
C CYS A 160 -1.89 -6.39 -9.63
N ALA A 161 -0.86 -6.28 -10.46
CA ALA A 161 0.31 -5.44 -10.16
C ALA A 161 0.02 -3.93 -10.03
N ASP A 162 -1.07 -3.42 -10.60
CA ASP A 162 -1.43 -2.00 -10.50
C ASP A 162 -2.26 -1.65 -9.27
N THR A 163 -3.03 -2.61 -8.75
CA THR A 163 -4.06 -2.35 -7.74
C THR A 163 -3.89 -3.17 -6.47
N GLY A 164 -3.26 -4.34 -6.55
CA GLY A 164 -3.12 -5.28 -5.45
C GLY A 164 -4.36 -6.16 -5.23
N ARG A 165 -5.33 -6.13 -6.15
CA ARG A 165 -6.47 -7.05 -6.13
C ARG A 165 -6.04 -8.47 -6.45
N VAL A 166 -6.65 -9.45 -5.77
CA VAL A 166 -6.57 -10.85 -6.18
C VAL A 166 -7.49 -11.10 -7.38
N LEU A 167 -6.92 -11.64 -8.45
CA LEU A 167 -7.62 -12.02 -9.68
C LEU A 167 -7.88 -13.54 -9.66
N GLY A 168 -8.98 -13.95 -9.01
CA GLY A 168 -9.35 -15.36 -8.85
C GLY A 168 -8.75 -15.97 -7.60
N CYS A 169 -7.47 -16.36 -7.67
CA CYS A 169 -6.65 -16.80 -6.54
C CYS A 169 -5.24 -16.23 -6.69
N ALA A 170 -4.45 -16.20 -5.61
CA ALA A 170 -3.09 -15.70 -5.66
C ALA A 170 -2.13 -16.49 -4.76
N VAL A 171 -0.87 -16.55 -5.21
CA VAL A 171 0.26 -17.08 -4.43
C VAL A 171 0.47 -16.21 -3.20
N ARG A 172 0.72 -16.85 -2.05
CA ARG A 172 1.13 -16.20 -0.81
C ARG A 172 2.64 -16.28 -0.70
N ALA A 173 3.33 -15.29 -1.24
CA ALA A 173 4.77 -15.25 -1.26
C ALA A 173 5.33 -14.88 0.12
N THR A 174 6.43 -15.51 0.50
CA THR A 174 7.24 -15.06 1.64
C THR A 174 8.18 -13.93 1.25
N HIS A 175 8.58 -13.90 -0.02
CA HIS A 175 9.48 -12.92 -0.62
C HIS A 175 9.01 -12.61 -2.03
N THR A 176 9.17 -11.37 -2.48
CA THR A 176 8.94 -10.97 -3.87
C THR A 176 10.15 -10.22 -4.39
N LEU A 177 10.72 -10.64 -5.52
CA LEU A 177 11.73 -9.88 -6.24
C LEU A 177 11.09 -9.18 -7.43
N THR A 178 11.01 -7.85 -7.39
CA THR A 178 10.37 -7.05 -8.43
C THR A 178 11.37 -6.25 -9.26
N PHE A 179 11.09 -6.12 -10.57
CA PHE A 179 12.07 -5.57 -11.53
C PHE A 179 11.76 -4.16 -11.99
N LEU A 180 12.78 -3.35 -12.29
CA LEU A 180 12.64 -2.01 -12.92
C LEU A 180 11.89 -0.95 -12.08
N GLY A 181 11.43 -1.30 -10.89
CA GLY A 181 10.69 -0.43 -10.00
C GLY A 181 9.68 -1.19 -9.14
N LEU A 182 9.27 -0.56 -8.04
CA LEU A 182 8.21 -1.07 -7.17
C LEU A 182 6.85 -0.89 -7.84
N LYS A 183 6.03 -1.94 -7.84
CA LYS A 183 4.65 -1.87 -8.37
C LYS A 183 3.67 -1.52 -7.26
N ALA A 184 2.73 -0.62 -7.56
CA ALA A 184 1.74 -0.16 -6.59
C ALA A 184 0.97 -1.33 -5.94
N GLY A 185 0.58 -2.33 -6.74
CA GLY A 185 -0.19 -3.48 -6.28
C GLY A 185 0.52 -4.40 -5.28
N LEU A 186 1.82 -4.24 -5.04
CA LEU A 186 2.51 -4.92 -3.94
C LEU A 186 2.21 -4.30 -2.56
N TYR A 187 1.74 -3.05 -2.54
CA TYR A 187 1.57 -2.24 -1.32
C TYR A 187 0.11 -1.83 -1.06
N THR A 188 -0.78 -2.03 -2.03
CA THR A 188 -2.19 -1.67 -1.94
C THR A 188 -3.08 -2.90 -1.86
N LEU A 189 -4.28 -2.72 -1.31
CA LEU A 189 -5.32 -3.76 -1.23
C LEU A 189 -4.80 -5.08 -0.63
N GLU A 190 -5.02 -6.22 -1.29
CA GLU A 190 -4.56 -7.54 -0.83
C GLU A 190 -3.04 -7.77 -1.03
N GLY A 191 -2.34 -6.88 -1.74
CA GLY A 191 -0.90 -6.99 -2.02
C GLY A 191 -0.01 -7.27 -0.81
N PRO A 192 -0.13 -6.49 0.29
CA PRO A 192 0.66 -6.71 1.51
C PRO A 192 0.52 -8.10 2.13
N ASP A 193 -0.64 -8.75 1.96
CA ASP A 193 -0.90 -10.10 2.49
C ASP A 193 -0.33 -11.21 1.59
N HIS A 194 0.12 -10.86 0.39
CA HIS A 194 0.59 -11.79 -0.64
C HIS A 194 2.06 -11.60 -1.05
N ALA A 195 2.63 -10.42 -0.85
CA ALA A 195 3.95 -10.06 -1.37
C ALA A 195 5.12 -10.45 -0.45
N GLY A 196 4.89 -10.62 0.85
CA GLY A 196 5.95 -10.91 1.82
C GLY A 196 7.02 -9.80 1.85
N VAL A 197 8.29 -10.19 1.98
CA VAL A 197 9.41 -9.23 1.93
C VAL A 197 9.70 -8.84 0.48
N ILE A 198 9.53 -7.57 0.15
CA ILE A 198 9.71 -7.05 -1.21
C ILE A 198 11.14 -6.53 -1.40
N THR A 199 11.83 -7.07 -2.40
CA THR A 199 13.13 -6.57 -2.88
C THR A 199 12.99 -6.09 -4.32
N SER A 200 13.67 -5.01 -4.69
CA SER A 200 13.66 -4.49 -6.07
C SER A 200 15.04 -4.45 -6.68
N THR A 201 15.12 -4.72 -7.99
CA THR A 201 16.33 -4.53 -8.80
C THR A 201 16.00 -3.75 -10.07
N ASP A 202 16.89 -2.84 -10.45
CA ASP A 202 16.77 -1.99 -11.64
C ASP A 202 17.18 -2.70 -12.94
N LEU A 203 17.68 -3.94 -12.86
CA LEU A 203 18.25 -4.70 -13.99
C LEU A 203 19.33 -3.93 -14.78
N GLY A 204 20.04 -3.01 -14.12
CA GLY A 204 21.03 -2.13 -14.72
C GLY A 204 20.44 -1.06 -15.65
N LEU A 205 19.17 -0.71 -15.46
CA LEU A 205 18.49 0.40 -16.15
C LEU A 205 18.29 1.58 -15.20
N PRO A 206 18.16 2.81 -15.71
CA PRO A 206 17.70 3.93 -14.90
C PRO A 206 16.22 3.77 -14.53
N ASP A 207 15.81 4.43 -13.43
CA ASP A 207 14.41 4.52 -13.01
C ASP A 207 13.51 5.07 -14.13
N ALA A 208 12.27 4.60 -14.16
CA ALA A 208 11.25 5.18 -15.03
C ALA A 208 10.96 6.65 -14.63
N THR A 209 10.77 7.51 -15.62
CA THR A 209 10.78 8.98 -15.47
C THR A 209 9.55 9.56 -14.76
N HIS A 210 8.47 8.80 -14.65
CA HIS A 210 7.19 9.26 -14.13
C HIS A 210 6.62 8.25 -13.13
N PRO A 211 7.00 8.32 -11.83
CA PRO A 211 6.35 7.51 -10.82
C PRO A 211 4.90 7.95 -10.61
N GLU A 212 4.02 6.97 -10.40
CA GLU A 212 2.60 7.18 -10.07
C GLU A 212 2.40 7.52 -8.59
N GLY A 213 3.38 7.19 -7.75
CA GLY A 213 3.35 7.50 -6.33
C GLY A 213 4.68 7.24 -5.66
N HIS A 214 4.71 7.42 -4.33
CA HIS A 214 5.87 7.15 -3.51
C HIS A 214 5.46 6.39 -2.25
N LEU A 215 6.28 5.42 -1.85
CA LEU A 215 6.09 4.69 -0.61
C LEU A 215 6.53 5.55 0.59
N LEU A 216 5.62 5.71 1.54
CA LEU A 216 5.91 6.35 2.83
C LEU A 216 6.33 5.29 3.86
N ASP A 217 7.55 4.77 3.72
CA ASP A 217 8.07 3.66 4.54
C ASP A 217 8.75 4.13 5.86
N ALA A 218 8.96 5.44 6.00
CA ALA A 218 9.46 6.03 7.24
C ALA A 218 8.29 6.62 8.04
N PRO A 219 8.31 6.55 9.40
CA PRO A 219 7.41 7.37 10.19
C PRO A 219 7.54 8.82 9.71
N PRO A 220 6.43 9.55 9.52
CA PRO A 220 6.50 10.94 9.08
C PRO A 220 7.50 11.66 9.97
N ALA A 221 8.37 12.47 9.34
CA ALA A 221 9.43 13.17 10.06
C ALA A 221 8.85 13.75 11.35
N LEU A 222 9.42 13.35 12.49
CA LEU A 222 9.02 13.89 13.79
C LEU A 222 8.97 15.42 13.69
N PRO A 223 8.06 16.10 14.41
CA PRO A 223 8.02 17.56 14.42
C PRO A 223 9.42 18.12 14.58
N THR A 224 9.74 19.18 13.85
CA THR A 224 11.09 19.77 13.83
C THR A 224 11.60 20.00 15.27
N PRO A 225 12.90 19.79 15.53
CA PRO A 225 13.47 20.00 16.85
C PRO A 225 13.06 21.34 17.44
N ARG A 226 12.51 21.30 18.66
CA ARG A 226 11.93 22.48 19.29
C ARG A 226 13.01 23.50 19.67
N LEU A 227 12.75 24.77 19.36
CA LEU A 227 13.58 25.87 19.84
C LEU A 227 13.61 25.87 21.38
N ARG A 228 14.80 26.06 21.94
CA ARG A 228 14.99 26.08 23.41
C ARG A 228 14.33 27.29 24.07
N ASN A 229 14.26 28.41 23.36
CA ASN A 229 13.58 29.63 23.79
C ASN A 229 12.20 29.71 23.13
N ALA A 230 11.29 28.81 23.51
CA ALA A 230 9.93 28.76 23.00
C ALA A 230 8.92 28.82 24.15
N HIS A 231 7.70 29.25 23.84
CA HIS A 231 6.58 29.25 24.78
C HIS A 231 5.38 28.54 24.14
N LYS A 232 4.32 28.32 24.92
CA LYS A 232 3.09 27.63 24.44
C LYS A 232 2.43 28.27 23.21
N GLY A 233 2.72 29.53 22.90
CA GLY A 233 2.23 30.21 21.69
C GLY A 233 3.04 29.86 20.43
N THR A 234 4.31 29.47 20.59
CA THR A 234 5.22 29.12 19.50
C THR A 234 4.75 27.90 18.72
N PHE A 235 4.05 26.96 19.38
CA PHE A 235 3.61 25.69 18.80
C PHE A 235 2.11 25.67 18.47
N GLY A 236 1.53 26.85 18.24
CA GLY A 236 0.15 27.00 17.78
C GLY A 236 -0.90 26.57 18.80
N SER A 237 -2.15 26.60 18.36
CA SER A 237 -3.31 26.25 19.18
C SER A 237 -4.31 25.46 18.37
N VAL A 238 -4.65 24.26 18.83
CA VAL A 238 -5.55 23.35 18.11
C VAL A 238 -6.91 23.34 18.79
N GLY A 239 -7.97 23.50 18.00
CA GLY A 239 -9.34 23.27 18.43
C GLY A 239 -9.81 21.89 18.00
N ILE A 240 -10.55 21.19 18.85
CA ILE A 240 -11.21 19.91 18.54
C ILE A 240 -12.70 20.05 18.84
N LEU A 241 -13.56 19.73 17.88
CA LEU A 241 -15.01 19.72 18.03
C LEU A 241 -15.59 18.33 17.75
N GLY A 242 -16.36 17.82 18.70
CA GLY A 242 -17.00 16.52 18.57
C GLY A 242 -17.54 16.04 19.89
N GLY A 243 -17.78 14.75 20.01
CA GLY A 243 -18.20 14.13 21.25
C GLY A 243 -19.59 14.57 21.72
N GLU A 244 -20.62 14.11 21.02
CA GLU A 244 -22.00 14.13 21.47
C GLU A 244 -22.25 13.11 22.59
N GLN A 245 -23.50 13.00 23.04
CA GLN A 245 -23.89 12.06 24.09
C GLN A 245 -23.47 10.64 23.70
N THR A 246 -22.79 9.95 24.62
CA THR A 246 -22.17 8.61 24.45
C THR A 246 -20.88 8.56 23.62
N MET A 247 -20.46 9.66 22.98
CA MET A 247 -19.29 9.71 22.08
C MET A 247 -18.22 10.74 22.50
N THR A 248 -18.32 11.34 23.68
CA THR A 248 -17.33 12.31 24.23
C THR A 248 -15.88 11.82 24.17
N GLY A 249 -15.67 10.51 24.31
CA GLY A 249 -14.35 9.88 24.19
C GLY A 249 -13.63 10.16 22.87
N ALA A 250 -14.34 10.25 21.75
CA ALA A 250 -13.73 10.47 20.43
C ALA A 250 -13.01 11.82 20.34
N ALA A 251 -13.67 12.90 20.77
CA ALA A 251 -13.08 14.23 20.81
C ALA A 251 -11.95 14.35 21.85
N LEU A 252 -12.07 13.67 22.99
CA LEU A 252 -11.00 13.64 24.00
C LEU A 252 -9.75 12.93 23.47
N LEU A 253 -9.89 11.78 22.81
CA LEU A 253 -8.77 11.06 22.20
C LEU A 253 -8.07 11.92 21.14
N ALA A 254 -8.83 12.59 20.28
CA ALA A 254 -8.27 13.54 19.31
C ALA A 254 -7.54 14.71 19.98
N GLY A 255 -8.08 15.26 21.07
CA GLY A 255 -7.43 16.30 21.87
C GLY A 255 -6.10 15.84 22.49
N ARG A 256 -6.08 14.64 23.08
CA ARG A 256 -4.86 14.05 23.64
C ARG A 256 -3.81 13.80 22.56
N ALA A 257 -4.21 13.28 21.39
CA ALA A 257 -3.31 13.07 20.27
C ALA A 257 -2.69 14.39 19.78
N ALA A 258 -3.46 15.47 19.71
CA ALA A 258 -2.95 16.80 19.35
C ALA A 258 -1.92 17.32 20.37
N LEU A 259 -2.16 17.10 21.66
CA LEU A 259 -1.23 17.48 22.73
C LEU A 259 0.08 16.69 22.64
N LEU A 260 0.00 15.36 22.51
CA LEU A 260 1.16 14.47 22.37
C LEU A 260 1.96 14.74 21.10
N SER A 261 1.30 15.22 20.04
CA SER A 261 1.93 15.64 18.78
C SER A 261 2.67 16.98 18.90
N GLY A 262 2.61 17.66 20.05
CA GLY A 262 3.36 18.88 20.31
C GLY A 262 2.60 20.18 20.04
N ALA A 263 1.27 20.18 20.03
CA ALA A 263 0.52 21.43 20.06
C ALA A 263 0.84 22.23 21.33
N GLY A 264 0.96 23.55 21.22
CA GLY A 264 1.24 24.41 22.37
C GLY A 264 0.04 24.61 23.29
N ARG A 265 -1.17 24.59 22.72
CA ARG A 265 -2.46 24.65 23.42
C ARG A 265 -3.46 23.77 22.69
N VAL A 266 -4.29 23.05 23.45
CA VAL A 266 -5.39 22.25 22.89
C VAL A 266 -6.69 22.63 23.58
N TYR A 267 -7.68 22.99 22.77
CA TYR A 267 -9.04 23.32 23.19
C TYR A 267 -9.98 22.23 22.69
N VAL A 268 -10.87 21.76 23.55
CA VAL A 268 -11.86 20.73 23.18
C VAL A 268 -13.25 21.28 23.44
N GLY A 269 -14.09 21.30 22.40
CA GLY A 269 -15.51 21.62 22.49
C GLY A 269 -16.34 20.36 22.35
N LEU A 270 -16.83 19.86 23.48
CA LEU A 270 -17.71 18.70 23.55
C LEU A 270 -19.14 19.13 23.25
N LEU A 271 -19.82 18.40 22.38
CA LEU A 271 -21.21 18.69 21.99
C LEU A 271 -22.21 18.18 23.04
N ASP A 272 -21.85 17.16 23.83
CA ASP A 272 -22.66 16.71 24.95
C ASP A 272 -22.80 17.83 26.00
N ALA A 273 -24.04 18.28 26.25
CA ALA A 273 -24.36 19.30 27.24
C ALA A 273 -24.04 18.88 28.68
N HIS A 274 -23.90 17.57 28.93
CA HIS A 274 -23.55 16.98 30.22
C HIS A 274 -22.10 16.50 30.29
N ALA A 275 -21.27 16.87 29.30
CA ALA A 275 -19.85 16.54 29.29
C ALA A 275 -19.13 17.05 30.56
N PRO A 276 -18.07 16.35 31.01
CA PRO A 276 -17.28 16.80 32.14
C PRO A 276 -16.56 18.12 31.82
N GLY A 277 -16.36 18.97 32.83
CA GLY A 277 -15.61 20.23 32.67
C GLY A 277 -14.09 20.03 32.56
N VAL A 278 -13.59 18.82 32.79
CA VAL A 278 -12.18 18.44 32.72
C VAL A 278 -12.06 16.99 32.27
N ASP A 279 -11.01 16.69 31.51
CA ASP A 279 -10.61 15.30 31.25
C ASP A 279 -9.70 14.80 32.39
N PRO A 280 -10.14 13.83 33.22
CA PRO A 280 -9.36 13.37 34.37
C PRO A 280 -8.05 12.68 33.99
N LEU A 281 -7.92 12.17 32.76
CA LEU A 281 -6.69 11.54 32.29
C LEU A 281 -5.74 12.54 31.61
N GLN A 282 -6.24 13.72 31.22
CA GLN A 282 -5.44 14.77 30.59
C GLN A 282 -5.97 16.17 30.96
N PRO A 283 -5.75 16.63 32.21
CA PRO A 283 -6.26 17.90 32.70
C PRO A 283 -5.70 19.15 31.98
N GLU A 284 -4.64 18.98 31.17
CA GLU A 284 -4.05 20.02 30.33
C GLU A 284 -4.95 20.43 29.15
N LEU A 285 -5.93 19.59 28.79
CA LEU A 285 -6.92 19.93 27.78
C LEU A 285 -7.85 21.03 28.30
N MET A 286 -8.00 22.10 27.51
CA MET A 286 -8.84 23.23 27.88
C MET A 286 -10.24 23.07 27.30
N LEU A 287 -11.09 22.34 28.03
CA LEU A 287 -12.49 22.10 27.67
C LEU A 287 -13.30 23.40 27.75
N ARG A 288 -14.21 23.60 26.78
CA ARG A 288 -15.08 24.79 26.70
C ARG A 288 -16.31 24.53 25.83
N PRO A 289 -17.35 25.38 25.89
CA PRO A 289 -18.49 25.26 24.98
C PRO A 289 -18.07 25.34 23.50
N PRO A 290 -18.63 24.53 22.59
CA PRO A 290 -18.28 24.51 21.16
C PRO A 290 -18.29 25.87 20.47
N LYS A 291 -19.33 26.68 20.72
CA LYS A 291 -19.43 28.04 20.14
C LYS A 291 -18.28 28.95 20.60
N ALA A 292 -17.95 28.91 21.89
CA ALA A 292 -16.86 29.69 22.46
C ALA A 292 -15.48 29.24 21.98
N LEU A 293 -15.33 27.97 21.55
CA LEU A 293 -14.13 27.50 20.86
C LEU A 293 -14.01 28.13 19.47
N LEU A 294 -15.10 28.16 18.70
CA LEU A 294 -15.14 28.76 17.36
C LEU A 294 -14.97 30.29 17.35
N ASP A 295 -15.18 30.95 18.50
CA ASP A 295 -14.94 32.38 18.69
C ASP A 295 -13.47 32.73 18.99
N LEU A 296 -12.58 31.74 19.13
CA LEU A 296 -11.16 31.99 19.42
C LEU A 296 -10.42 32.54 18.20
N ASP A 297 -9.82 33.71 18.37
CA ASP A 297 -9.06 34.46 17.36
C ASP A 297 -7.64 33.92 17.08
N HIS A 298 -7.18 32.94 17.87
CA HIS A 298 -5.79 32.47 17.87
C HIS A 298 -5.67 30.95 17.61
N LEU A 299 -6.72 30.33 17.06
CA LEU A 299 -6.61 28.95 16.58
C LEU A 299 -5.64 28.90 15.40
N SER A 300 -4.77 27.90 15.41
CA SER A 300 -3.85 27.59 14.31
C SER A 300 -4.37 26.46 13.44
N ALA A 301 -5.27 25.61 13.97
CA ALA A 301 -5.98 24.56 13.24
C ALA A 301 -7.23 24.14 14.02
N LEU A 302 -8.19 23.56 13.31
CA LEU A 302 -9.42 23.00 13.87
C LEU A 302 -9.62 21.56 13.35
N ALA A 303 -9.90 20.61 14.23
CA ALA A 303 -10.46 19.31 13.85
C ALA A 303 -11.93 19.26 14.26
N ILE A 304 -12.79 18.72 13.40
CA ILE A 304 -14.22 18.61 13.65
C ILE A 304 -14.75 17.30 13.06
N GLY A 305 -15.62 16.62 13.79
CA GLY A 305 -16.17 15.34 13.32
C GLY A 305 -16.23 14.22 14.35
N PRO A 306 -15.16 13.95 15.12
CA PRO A 306 -15.08 12.74 15.94
C PRO A 306 -16.25 12.62 16.93
N GLY A 307 -17.18 11.73 16.62
CA GLY A 307 -18.39 11.50 17.40
C GLY A 307 -19.26 12.74 17.58
N MET A 308 -19.32 13.66 16.60
CA MET A 308 -20.13 14.88 16.71
C MET A 308 -21.62 14.64 16.44
N GLY A 309 -21.98 13.47 15.90
CA GLY A 309 -23.33 13.15 15.48
C GLY A 309 -23.81 14.01 14.32
N ARG A 310 -25.13 13.98 14.08
CA ARG A 310 -25.76 14.57 12.87
C ARG A 310 -26.96 15.46 13.20
N SER A 311 -26.97 16.03 14.40
CA SER A 311 -28.02 16.96 14.84
C SER A 311 -27.92 18.32 14.15
N GLU A 312 -28.98 19.13 14.20
CA GLU A 312 -28.92 20.53 13.74
C GLU A 312 -27.83 21.35 14.45
N HIS A 313 -27.53 21.01 15.71
CA HIS A 313 -26.45 21.64 16.44
C HIS A 313 -25.09 21.32 15.81
N ALA A 314 -24.84 20.04 15.49
CA ALA A 314 -23.65 19.58 14.78
C ALA A 314 -23.55 20.24 13.40
N HIS A 315 -24.66 20.30 12.66
CA HIS A 315 -24.79 20.97 11.37
C HIS A 315 -24.34 22.43 11.44
N GLY A 316 -24.88 23.21 12.39
CA GLY A 316 -24.54 24.63 12.55
C GLY A 316 -23.09 24.86 12.98
N LEU A 317 -22.51 23.96 13.78
CA LEU A 317 -21.09 24.03 14.15
C LEU A 317 -20.17 23.76 12.96
N LEU A 318 -20.49 22.76 12.13
CA LEU A 318 -19.72 22.45 10.93
C LEU A 318 -19.81 23.55 9.88
N GLN A 319 -21.02 24.05 9.61
CA GLN A 319 -21.21 25.19 8.71
C GLN A 319 -20.34 26.38 9.14
N ARG A 320 -20.33 26.70 10.44
CA ARG A 320 -19.49 27.77 10.97
C ARG A 320 -17.98 27.45 10.84
N ALA A 321 -17.57 26.21 11.09
CA ALA A 321 -16.18 25.78 10.97
C ALA A 321 -15.64 25.91 9.53
N LEU A 322 -16.47 25.61 8.51
CA LEU A 322 -16.11 25.76 7.10
C LEU A 322 -15.77 27.20 6.70
N HIS A 323 -16.27 28.19 7.42
CA HIS A 323 -16.00 29.61 7.16
C HIS A 323 -14.80 30.17 7.95
N LEU A 324 -14.16 29.38 8.83
CA LEU A 324 -13.01 29.85 9.59
C LEU A 324 -11.73 29.89 8.74
N PRO A 325 -10.89 30.93 8.85
CA PRO A 325 -9.67 31.09 8.06
C PRO A 325 -8.48 30.27 8.61
N VAL A 326 -8.74 29.12 9.23
CA VAL A 326 -7.72 28.22 9.80
C VAL A 326 -7.75 26.87 9.10
N PRO A 327 -6.63 26.14 9.01
CA PRO A 327 -6.60 24.78 8.54
C PRO A 327 -7.64 23.89 9.23
N LEU A 328 -8.32 23.06 8.46
CA LEU A 328 -9.43 22.23 8.92
C LEU A 328 -9.14 20.75 8.70
N LEU A 329 -9.35 19.93 9.72
CA LEU A 329 -9.38 18.48 9.63
C LEU A 329 -10.84 18.02 9.79
N LEU A 330 -11.39 17.45 8.73
CA LEU A 330 -12.73 16.87 8.70
C LEU A 330 -12.63 15.35 8.85
N ASP A 331 -13.31 14.81 9.85
CA ASP A 331 -13.30 13.39 10.15
C ASP A 331 -14.72 12.87 10.45
N ALA A 332 -14.93 11.56 10.40
CA ALA A 332 -16.13 10.91 10.91
C ALA A 332 -17.46 11.56 10.48
N ASP A 333 -18.31 11.91 11.46
CA ASP A 333 -19.61 12.51 11.21
C ASP A 333 -19.55 13.83 10.43
N ALA A 334 -18.45 14.60 10.50
CA ALA A 334 -18.32 15.79 9.67
C ALA A 334 -18.27 15.46 8.17
N LEU A 335 -17.66 14.33 7.80
CA LEU A 335 -17.63 13.83 6.42
C LEU A 335 -19.02 13.36 5.97
N HIS A 336 -19.78 12.72 6.86
CA HIS A 336 -21.17 12.34 6.57
C HIS A 336 -22.10 13.55 6.41
N LEU A 337 -21.96 14.56 7.28
CA LEU A 337 -22.72 15.80 7.17
C LEU A 337 -22.37 16.53 5.86
N LEU A 338 -21.08 16.59 5.51
CA LEU A 338 -20.63 17.16 4.23
C LEU A 338 -21.19 16.41 3.01
N ALA A 339 -21.19 15.08 3.04
CA ALA A 339 -21.77 14.25 1.98
C ALA A 339 -23.28 14.50 1.81
N ALA A 340 -23.99 14.71 2.93
CA ALA A 340 -25.43 14.95 2.94
C ALA A 340 -25.84 16.40 2.64
N THR A 341 -24.89 17.33 2.48
CA THR A 341 -25.16 18.77 2.37
C THR A 341 -24.35 19.38 1.19
N PRO A 342 -24.81 19.18 -0.06
CA PRO A 342 -24.09 19.61 -1.27
C PRO A 342 -23.79 21.11 -1.33
N GLU A 343 -24.62 21.94 -0.71
CA GLU A 343 -24.41 23.40 -0.66
C GLU A 343 -23.08 23.79 0.02
N TRP A 344 -22.55 22.96 0.91
CA TRP A 344 -21.26 23.20 1.57
C TRP A 344 -20.05 22.86 0.69
N HIS A 345 -20.25 22.21 -0.46
CA HIS A 345 -19.14 21.83 -1.34
C HIS A 345 -18.52 23.06 -2.00
N ASP A 346 -19.33 24.08 -2.31
CA ASP A 346 -18.83 25.38 -2.78
C ASP A 346 -18.09 26.12 -1.67
N ASP A 347 -18.63 26.15 -0.45
CA ASP A 347 -17.97 26.76 0.72
C ASP A 347 -16.59 26.14 0.93
N LEU A 348 -16.51 24.81 0.91
CA LEU A 348 -15.27 24.06 1.04
C LEU A 348 -14.26 24.38 -0.08
N ARG A 349 -14.71 24.45 -1.35
CA ARG A 349 -13.87 24.79 -2.51
C ARG A 349 -13.33 26.22 -2.46
N GLN A 350 -14.05 27.13 -1.80
CA GLN A 350 -13.67 28.55 -1.69
C GLN A 350 -12.74 28.84 -0.51
N ARG A 351 -12.51 27.86 0.39
CA ARG A 351 -11.59 28.03 1.52
C ARG A 351 -10.16 28.27 1.03
N THR A 352 -9.51 29.27 1.63
CA THR A 352 -8.10 29.56 1.39
C THR A 352 -7.16 28.81 2.32
N ALA A 353 -7.63 28.48 3.53
CA ALA A 353 -6.90 27.63 4.47
C ALA A 353 -7.06 26.15 4.10
N GLY A 354 -5.96 25.38 4.22
CA GLY A 354 -5.94 23.97 3.84
C GLY A 354 -7.01 23.14 4.56
N THR A 355 -7.57 22.16 3.87
CA THR A 355 -8.52 21.21 4.45
C THR A 355 -8.04 19.78 4.20
N VAL A 356 -8.03 18.98 5.26
CA VAL A 356 -7.68 17.56 5.24
C VAL A 356 -8.94 16.76 5.58
N MET A 357 -9.18 15.68 4.85
CA MET A 357 -10.26 14.73 5.11
C MET A 357 -9.68 13.36 5.40
N THR A 358 -10.26 12.62 6.33
CA THR A 358 -9.80 11.29 6.74
C THR A 358 -10.86 10.19 6.55
N PRO A 359 -11.47 10.06 5.35
CA PRO A 359 -12.55 9.11 5.17
C PRO A 359 -12.07 7.66 5.26
N HIS A 360 -12.77 6.85 6.03
CA HIS A 360 -12.75 5.40 5.84
C HIS A 360 -13.55 5.02 4.56
N PRO A 361 -13.49 3.78 4.04
CA PRO A 361 -14.15 3.42 2.78
C PRO A 361 -15.66 3.75 2.71
N GLY A 362 -16.42 3.55 3.80
CA GLY A 362 -17.82 3.96 3.89
C GLY A 362 -18.09 5.48 3.82
N GLU A 363 -17.24 6.31 4.44
CA GLU A 363 -17.34 7.78 4.36
C GLU A 363 -16.94 8.29 2.97
N ALA A 364 -15.90 7.72 2.37
CA ALA A 364 -15.50 8.01 1.00
C ALA A 364 -16.62 7.68 0.01
N ALA A 365 -17.27 6.52 0.19
CA ALA A 365 -18.41 6.10 -0.60
C ALA A 365 -19.57 7.12 -0.50
N ALA A 366 -19.88 7.58 0.72
CA ALA A 366 -20.90 8.61 0.92
C ALA A 366 -20.53 9.94 0.23
N LEU A 367 -19.29 10.40 0.35
CA LEU A 367 -18.80 11.64 -0.27
C LEU A 367 -18.81 11.59 -1.80
N LEU A 368 -18.47 10.44 -2.38
CA LEU A 368 -18.35 10.25 -3.83
C LEU A 368 -19.65 9.78 -4.49
N GLY A 369 -20.72 9.55 -3.72
CA GLY A 369 -21.97 8.99 -4.25
C GLY A 369 -21.80 7.58 -4.81
N ALA A 370 -20.87 6.81 -4.25
CA ALA A 370 -20.52 5.46 -4.66
C ALA A 370 -20.87 4.44 -3.57
N SER A 371 -20.75 3.15 -3.88
CA SER A 371 -20.82 2.07 -2.91
C SER A 371 -19.46 1.83 -2.25
N THR A 372 -19.46 1.31 -1.01
CA THR A 372 -18.22 0.90 -0.34
C THR A 372 -17.45 -0.15 -1.13
N ALA A 373 -18.15 -1.04 -1.86
CA ALA A 373 -17.52 -2.04 -2.71
C ALA A 373 -16.74 -1.40 -3.87
N GLU A 374 -17.29 -0.37 -4.52
CA GLU A 374 -16.59 0.36 -5.58
C GLU A 374 -15.33 1.07 -5.06
N ILE A 375 -15.40 1.67 -3.86
CA ILE A 375 -14.23 2.28 -3.22
C ILE A 375 -13.16 1.23 -2.91
N GLN A 376 -13.55 0.09 -2.34
CA GLN A 376 -12.60 -0.97 -1.96
C GLN A 376 -11.90 -1.62 -3.16
N VAL A 377 -12.49 -1.55 -4.36
CA VAL A 377 -11.89 -2.11 -5.58
C VAL A 377 -10.85 -1.16 -6.21
N ASN A 378 -10.83 0.11 -5.81
CA ASN A 378 -9.96 1.14 -6.38
C ASN A 378 -9.42 2.07 -5.26
N ARG A 379 -8.85 1.45 -4.22
CA ARG A 379 -8.31 2.14 -3.04
C ARG A 379 -6.81 2.37 -3.13
#